data_AF-A0A814QT30-F1
#
_entry.id   AF-A0A814QT30-F1
#
_cell.length_a   1.000
_cell.length_b   1.000
_cell.length_c   1.000
_cell.angle_alpha   90.00
_cell.angle_beta   90.00
_cell.angle_gamma   90.00
#
_symmetry.space_group_name_H-M   'P 1'
#
loop_
_entity.id
_entity.type
_entity.pdbx_description
1 polymer ?
#
loop_
_entity_poly.entity_id
_entity_poly.type
_entity_poly.pdbx_seq_one_letter_code
_entity_poly.pdbx_strand_id
1 'polypeptide(L)'
;MDYLDKYSNSKIFEAEKLYLNEKFLRCVKFFNPNVDSKSIVDRATRKPIDQVLKALENLNENNVDDIEYFINTYLHEPGIEIIRADLTDWSEMPKFIKSLKNEELKNFCLALNKVWIDLYKKLDLSKLEHECVSSHLPMRYPFIVPGGRFIEIYYWDTYWTIEGLLVCGMIDTVRQMIENFMFFIKKFGFIPNGSRIYYLNRSQPPYFAQMVMKYFEYCTNSDSLDRKTKIEIKKFVLNEAYDCILKEYRYWVNEKSIEILFDEKLKRKFKFSIYTTKMRCMPRPESYFEDLDTSSECKTDEERSKLYCDIIAAAESGYDFSSRWFKDPMKMSTIQTSDLVPVDLNSVLFKTEMILSRLNEIKRDDTKCRYFKKLAFKRRLAINKLLWSSDNYCWADYNFKTKKLTDHF
;
A
#
# COMPACT_ATOMS: atom_id res chain seq x y z
N MET A 1 -12.61 -2.91 26.08
CA MET A 1 -11.82 -1.75 25.64
C MET A 1 -10.75 -2.26 24.72
N ASP A 2 -10.87 -1.97 23.43
CA ASP A 2 -10.06 -2.57 22.37
C ASP A 2 -8.59 -2.13 22.52
N TYR A 3 -7.63 -3.03 22.35
CA TYR A 3 -6.19 -2.69 22.41
C TYR A 3 -5.83 -1.59 21.38
N LEU A 4 -6.60 -1.51 20.30
CA LEU A 4 -6.52 -0.48 19.25
C LEU A 4 -6.97 0.93 19.72
N ASP A 5 -7.83 1.04 20.74
CA ASP A 5 -8.24 2.35 21.30
C ASP A 5 -7.11 3.00 22.10
N LYS A 6 -6.14 2.22 22.61
CA LYS A 6 -4.98 2.75 23.34
C LYS A 6 -3.93 3.41 22.42
N TYR A 7 -3.99 3.16 21.11
CA TYR A 7 -3.24 3.92 20.09
C TYR A 7 -4.18 4.95 19.46
N SER A 8 -4.50 5.96 20.28
CA SER A 8 -5.34 7.09 19.90
C SER A 8 -4.75 7.84 18.71
N ASN A 9 -5.60 8.58 17.99
CA ASN A 9 -5.13 9.49 16.93
C ASN A 9 -4.03 10.44 17.42
N SER A 10 -4.00 10.74 18.73
CA SER A 10 -2.93 11.53 19.36
C SER A 10 -1.56 10.86 19.26
N LYS A 11 -1.41 9.54 19.49
CA LYS A 11 -0.08 8.90 19.35
C LYS A 11 0.45 8.88 17.91
N ILE A 12 -0.43 8.70 16.92
CA ILE A 12 -0.02 8.78 15.50
C ILE A 12 0.44 10.20 15.19
N PHE A 13 -0.32 11.21 15.63
CA PHE A 13 0.03 12.61 15.45
C PHE A 13 1.37 13.00 16.11
N GLU A 14 1.63 12.52 17.33
CA GLU A 14 2.91 12.75 18.00
C GLU A 14 4.07 12.08 17.26
N ALA A 15 3.88 10.86 16.78
CA ALA A 15 4.89 10.17 15.99
C ALA A 15 5.15 10.87 14.64
N GLU A 16 4.12 11.43 13.99
CA GLU A 16 4.28 12.25 12.77
C GLU A 16 5.23 13.43 13.00
N LYS A 17 5.21 14.08 14.16
CA LYS A 17 6.12 15.20 14.46
C LYS A 17 7.60 14.82 14.40
N LEU A 18 7.95 13.55 14.61
CA LEU A 18 9.32 13.05 14.49
C LEU A 18 9.60 12.50 13.09
N TYR A 19 8.82 11.52 12.64
CA TYR A 19 9.09 10.80 11.39
C TYR A 19 8.87 11.63 10.13
N LEU A 20 8.27 12.82 10.26
CA LEU A 20 8.11 13.79 9.20
C LEU A 20 9.00 15.04 9.39
N ASN A 21 9.83 15.07 10.42
CA ASN A 21 10.73 16.19 10.71
C ASN A 21 11.98 16.14 9.83
N GLU A 22 12.26 17.20 9.07
CA GLU A 22 13.41 17.20 8.15
C GLU A 22 14.76 17.07 8.87
N LYS A 23 14.92 17.67 10.06
CA LYS A 23 16.16 17.55 10.85
C LYS A 23 16.40 16.09 11.25
N PHE A 24 15.33 15.37 11.62
CA PHE A 24 15.41 13.93 11.89
C PHE A 24 15.81 13.13 10.65
N LEU A 25 15.18 13.42 9.51
CA LEU A 25 15.47 12.74 8.24
C LEU A 25 16.89 13.00 7.75
N ARG A 26 17.47 14.16 8.06
CA ARG A 26 18.86 14.48 7.73
C ARG A 26 19.91 13.72 8.53
N CYS A 27 19.54 13.11 9.65
CA CYS A 27 20.49 12.39 10.51
C CYS A 27 21.14 11.17 9.82
N VAL A 28 20.49 10.55 8.82
CA VAL A 28 20.96 9.28 8.22
C VAL A 28 22.28 9.41 7.47
N LYS A 29 22.37 10.39 6.57
CA LYS A 29 23.49 10.49 5.62
C LYS A 29 24.80 10.88 6.28
N PHE A 30 24.74 11.60 7.41
CA PHE A 30 25.93 11.94 8.19
C PHE A 30 26.43 10.78 9.07
N PHE A 31 25.51 9.97 9.59
CA PHE A 31 25.88 8.79 10.38
C PHE A 31 26.58 7.73 9.52
N ASN A 32 26.06 7.48 8.30
CA ASN A 32 26.73 6.62 7.33
C ASN A 32 26.21 6.91 5.91
N PRO A 33 27.04 7.41 4.98
CA PRO A 33 26.62 7.74 3.62
C PRO A 33 26.08 6.56 2.80
N ASN A 34 26.40 5.33 3.19
CA ASN A 34 25.93 4.11 2.55
C ASN A 34 24.72 3.47 3.23
N VAL A 35 24.16 4.12 4.26
CA VAL A 35 22.99 3.61 4.98
C VAL A 35 21.71 3.99 4.26
N ASP A 36 20.83 3.00 4.15
CA ASP A 36 19.47 3.12 3.64
C ASP A 36 18.67 4.17 4.44
N SER A 37 18.14 5.19 3.76
CA SER A 37 17.24 6.21 4.34
C SER A 37 16.09 5.58 5.14
N LYS A 38 15.60 4.40 4.75
CA LYS A 38 14.54 3.69 5.47
C LYS A 38 14.95 3.26 6.89
N SER A 39 16.25 3.03 7.13
CA SER A 39 16.75 2.52 8.41
C SER A 39 16.52 3.45 9.59
N ILE A 40 16.43 4.77 9.40
CA ILE A 40 16.17 5.71 10.50
C ILE A 40 14.68 5.78 10.83
N VAL A 41 13.84 5.81 9.79
CA VAL A 41 12.40 6.01 9.93
C VAL A 41 11.71 4.75 10.43
N ASP A 42 12.38 3.61 10.42
CA ASP A 42 11.91 2.34 10.97
C ASP A 42 12.29 2.11 12.44
N ARG A 43 13.01 3.05 13.06
CA ARG A 43 13.41 2.94 14.47
C ARG A 43 12.31 3.50 15.37
N ALA A 44 11.82 2.66 16.28
CA ALA A 44 11.01 3.11 17.40
C ALA A 44 11.87 3.92 18.39
N THR A 45 11.23 4.81 19.16
CA THR A 45 11.95 5.60 20.17
C THR A 45 12.24 4.75 21.42
N ARG A 46 13.42 4.96 22.03
CA ARG A 46 13.81 4.41 23.35
C ARG A 46 13.33 5.26 24.52
N LYS A 47 12.86 6.48 24.22
CA LYS A 47 12.43 7.49 25.19
C LYS A 47 11.07 8.07 24.78
N PRO A 48 10.33 8.66 25.73
CA PRO A 48 9.11 9.40 25.44
C PRO A 48 9.34 10.42 24.33
N ILE A 49 8.38 10.53 23.41
CA ILE A 49 8.49 11.34 22.20
C ILE A 49 8.90 12.80 22.48
N ASP A 50 8.38 13.42 23.54
CA ASP A 50 8.74 14.79 23.92
C ASP A 50 10.23 14.95 24.25
N GLN A 51 10.84 13.94 24.88
CA GLN A 51 12.28 13.95 25.17
C GLN A 51 13.09 13.80 23.88
N VAL A 52 12.62 12.95 22.95
CA VAL A 52 13.28 12.74 21.66
C VAL A 52 13.23 14.00 20.81
N LEU A 53 12.07 14.66 20.73
CA LEU A 53 11.91 15.92 20.00
C LEU A 53 12.78 17.03 20.60
N LYS A 54 12.81 17.16 21.92
CA LYS A 54 13.70 18.12 22.59
C LYS A 54 15.17 17.83 22.35
N ALA A 55 15.58 16.55 22.34
CA ALA A 55 16.95 16.18 22.00
C ALA A 55 17.27 16.50 20.53
N LEU A 56 16.33 16.25 19.62
CA LEU A 56 16.47 16.57 18.20
C LEU A 56 16.60 18.08 17.97
N GLU A 57 15.84 18.92 18.69
CA GLU A 57 15.95 20.38 18.61
C GLU A 57 17.37 20.85 18.94
N ASN A 58 18.01 20.24 19.94
CA ASN A 58 19.36 20.60 20.39
C ASN A 58 20.48 19.89 19.61
N LEU A 59 20.16 18.90 18.77
CA LEU A 59 21.14 18.14 17.99
C LEU A 59 21.88 19.04 16.98
N ASN A 60 23.21 18.97 16.95
CA ASN A 60 23.98 19.53 15.84
C ASN A 60 24.02 18.52 14.67
N GLU A 61 23.15 18.72 13.67
CA GLU A 61 23.02 17.80 12.52
C GLU A 61 24.23 17.77 11.57
N ASN A 62 25.28 18.54 11.84
CA ASN A 62 26.56 18.52 11.12
C ASN A 62 27.69 17.82 11.89
N ASN A 63 27.43 17.36 13.12
CA ASN A 63 28.41 16.67 13.95
C ASN A 63 28.05 15.18 14.03
N VAL A 64 28.94 14.32 13.53
CA VAL A 64 28.72 12.86 13.47
C VAL A 64 28.61 12.24 14.86
N ASP A 65 29.44 12.67 15.82
CA ASP A 65 29.42 12.15 17.20
C ASP A 65 28.10 12.50 17.90
N ASP A 66 27.59 13.72 17.68
CA ASP A 66 26.30 14.14 18.23
C ASP A 66 25.13 13.32 17.64
N ILE A 67 25.18 13.01 16.33
CA ILE A 67 24.18 12.18 15.65
C ILE A 67 24.25 10.74 16.13
N GLU A 68 25.45 10.16 16.24
CA GLU A 68 25.65 8.81 16.77
C GLU A 68 25.14 8.71 18.20
N TYR A 69 25.47 9.69 19.05
CA TYR A 69 24.95 9.78 20.41
C TYR A 69 23.43 9.86 20.42
N PHE A 70 22.82 10.69 19.57
CA PHE A 70 21.36 10.80 19.47
C PHE A 70 20.73 9.46 19.07
N ILE A 71 21.21 8.81 18.01
CA ILE A 71 20.68 7.52 17.54
C ILE A 71 20.79 6.47 18.64
N ASN A 72 21.99 6.29 19.20
CA ASN A 72 22.24 5.26 20.21
C ASN A 72 21.46 5.50 21.51
N THR A 73 21.20 6.75 21.87
CA THR A 73 20.51 7.12 23.12
C THR A 73 18.98 7.08 22.98
N TYR A 74 18.45 7.56 21.86
CA TYR A 74 17.02 7.84 21.70
C TYR A 74 16.27 6.90 20.77
N LEU A 75 16.95 6.08 19.96
CA LEU A 75 16.33 5.21 18.96
C LEU A 75 16.72 3.75 19.15
N HIS A 76 15.76 2.84 19.02
CA HIS A 76 16.02 1.40 18.98
C HIS A 76 16.63 0.99 17.65
N GLU A 77 17.03 -0.28 17.55
CA GLU A 77 17.25 -0.90 16.23
C GLU A 77 15.96 -0.95 15.41
N PRO A 78 16.05 -0.90 14.07
CA PRO A 78 14.87 -0.88 13.20
C PRO A 78 13.99 -2.10 13.42
N GLY A 79 12.69 -1.89 13.61
CA GLY A 79 11.72 -2.98 13.73
C GLY A 79 11.78 -3.79 15.02
N ILE A 80 12.30 -3.25 16.13
CA ILE A 80 12.32 -3.92 17.45
C ILE A 80 10.92 -4.41 17.89
N GLU A 81 9.87 -3.72 17.46
CA GLU A 81 8.47 -4.01 17.72
C GLU A 81 7.86 -5.06 16.76
N ILE A 82 8.60 -5.50 15.75
CA ILE A 82 8.16 -6.48 14.75
C ILE A 82 8.75 -7.84 15.09
N ILE A 83 7.94 -8.70 15.71
CA ILE A 83 8.40 -9.99 16.21
C ILE A 83 7.79 -11.15 15.44
N ARG A 84 8.42 -12.32 15.54
CA ARG A 84 7.87 -13.57 15.00
C ARG A 84 6.52 -13.88 15.66
N ALA A 85 5.59 -14.40 14.86
CA ALA A 85 4.27 -14.84 15.31
C ALA A 85 4.07 -16.32 15.01
N ASP A 86 3.19 -16.98 15.76
CA ASP A 86 2.88 -18.39 15.56
C ASP A 86 1.84 -18.55 14.47
N LEU A 87 2.21 -19.24 13.39
CA LEU A 87 1.38 -19.42 12.22
C LEU A 87 0.47 -20.65 12.40
N THR A 88 -0.73 -20.44 12.94
CA THR A 88 -1.57 -21.50 13.51
C THR A 88 -2.28 -22.38 12.48
N ASP A 89 -2.55 -21.87 11.27
CA ASP A 89 -3.25 -22.58 10.20
C ASP A 89 -2.31 -23.08 9.09
N TRP A 90 -0.99 -23.00 9.30
CA TRP A 90 0.00 -23.54 8.39
C TRP A 90 0.13 -25.06 8.51
N SER A 91 0.37 -25.71 7.38
CA SER A 91 0.69 -27.14 7.30
C SER A 91 1.95 -27.32 6.50
N GLU A 92 2.89 -28.16 6.97
CA GLU A 92 4.09 -28.49 6.21
C GLU A 92 3.76 -29.09 4.85
N MET A 93 2.68 -29.89 4.80
CA MET A 93 2.24 -30.60 3.61
C MET A 93 0.78 -30.24 3.28
N PRO A 94 0.51 -29.04 2.73
CA PRO A 94 -0.82 -28.61 2.34
C PRO A 94 -1.36 -29.46 1.18
N LYS A 95 -2.68 -29.45 0.97
CA LYS A 95 -3.37 -30.32 0.00
C LYS A 95 -2.78 -30.22 -1.41
N PHE A 96 -2.41 -29.02 -1.87
CA PHE A 96 -1.86 -28.83 -3.22
C PHE A 96 -0.48 -29.47 -3.38
N ILE A 97 0.37 -29.46 -2.35
CA ILE A 97 1.68 -30.13 -2.41
C ILE A 97 1.49 -31.64 -2.42
N LYS A 98 0.52 -32.18 -1.66
CA LYS A 98 0.20 -33.61 -1.66
C LYS A 98 -0.25 -34.13 -3.04
N SER A 99 -0.84 -33.27 -3.87
CA SER A 99 -1.31 -33.68 -5.19
C SER A 99 -0.23 -33.60 -6.29
N LEU A 100 0.94 -33.04 -6.00
CA LEU A 100 2.06 -32.98 -6.95
C LEU A 100 2.67 -34.37 -7.14
N LYS A 101 2.84 -34.77 -8.41
CA LYS A 101 3.48 -36.04 -8.80
C LYS A 101 4.97 -35.90 -9.06
N ASN A 102 5.42 -34.71 -9.46
CA ASN A 102 6.83 -34.44 -9.73
C ASN A 102 7.54 -34.10 -8.41
N GLU A 103 8.51 -34.91 -8.02
CA GLU A 103 9.22 -34.76 -6.73
C GLU A 103 10.08 -33.49 -6.66
N GLU A 104 10.64 -33.01 -7.78
CA GLU A 104 11.41 -31.77 -7.80
C GLU A 104 10.51 -30.55 -7.53
N LEU A 105 9.37 -30.47 -8.22
CA LEU A 105 8.36 -29.43 -7.97
C LEU A 105 7.80 -29.52 -6.55
N LYS A 106 7.59 -30.72 -6.04
CA LYS A 106 7.12 -30.93 -4.67
C LYS A 106 8.13 -30.41 -3.65
N ASN A 107 9.42 -30.71 -3.83
CA ASN A 107 10.49 -30.20 -2.97
C ASN A 107 10.62 -28.68 -3.04
N PHE A 108 10.52 -28.10 -4.25
CA PHE A 108 10.48 -26.66 -4.42
C PHE A 108 9.30 -26.01 -3.69
N CYS A 109 8.08 -26.55 -3.85
CA CYS A 109 6.91 -26.04 -3.16
C CYS A 109 6.98 -26.22 -1.63
N LEU A 110 7.58 -27.31 -1.13
CA LEU A 110 7.82 -27.50 0.31
C LEU A 110 8.76 -26.42 0.86
N ALA A 111 9.85 -26.13 0.15
CA ALA A 111 10.76 -25.06 0.53
C ALA A 111 10.04 -23.70 0.53
N LEU A 112 9.28 -23.38 -0.53
CA LEU A 112 8.52 -22.14 -0.61
C LEU A 112 7.47 -22.01 0.51
N ASN A 113 6.76 -23.10 0.83
CA ASN A 113 5.76 -23.11 1.89
C ASN A 113 6.37 -22.86 3.29
N LYS A 114 7.62 -23.27 3.53
CA LYS A 114 8.34 -23.00 4.78
C LYS A 114 8.68 -21.52 4.97
N VAL A 115 8.85 -20.77 3.87
CA VAL A 115 9.17 -19.33 3.92
C VAL A 115 8.06 -18.53 4.61
N TRP A 116 6.79 -18.98 4.56
CA TRP A 116 5.69 -18.31 5.25
C TRP A 116 5.92 -18.15 6.75
N ILE A 117 6.57 -19.13 7.40
CA ILE A 117 6.87 -19.09 8.83
C ILE A 117 7.78 -17.90 9.15
N ASP A 118 8.80 -17.68 8.32
CA ASP A 118 9.75 -16.60 8.53
C ASP A 118 9.16 -15.23 8.20
N LEU A 119 8.29 -15.14 7.19
CA LEU A 119 7.64 -13.89 6.77
C LEU A 119 6.44 -13.51 7.65
N TYR A 120 5.94 -14.42 8.48
CA TYR A 120 4.82 -14.14 9.38
C TYR A 120 5.25 -13.41 10.65
N LYS A 121 4.81 -12.16 10.77
CA LYS A 121 5.18 -11.22 11.81
C LYS A 121 3.96 -10.72 12.58
N LYS A 122 4.19 -10.19 13.77
CA LYS A 122 3.22 -9.40 14.51
C LYS A 122 3.86 -8.14 15.06
N LEU A 123 3.05 -7.09 15.13
CA LEU A 123 3.39 -5.87 15.84
C LEU A 123 3.17 -6.09 17.35
N ASP A 124 4.21 -5.90 18.15
CA ASP A 124 4.17 -5.97 19.60
C ASP A 124 4.69 -4.67 20.24
N LEU A 125 3.75 -3.75 20.45
CA LEU A 125 4.05 -2.45 21.06
C LEU A 125 4.37 -2.54 22.55
N SER A 126 4.19 -3.71 23.20
CA SER A 126 4.63 -3.90 24.60
C SER A 126 6.15 -3.93 24.74
N LYS A 127 6.88 -4.07 23.62
CA LYS A 127 8.34 -3.93 23.56
C LYS A 127 8.82 -2.49 23.77
N LEU A 128 7.92 -1.51 23.69
CA LEU A 128 8.23 -0.10 23.83
C LEU A 128 7.85 0.40 25.22
N GLU A 129 8.67 1.28 25.80
CA GLU A 129 8.36 1.92 27.09
C GLU A 129 7.14 2.86 26.97
N HIS A 130 6.60 3.31 28.12
CA HIS A 130 5.50 4.28 28.15
C HIS A 130 5.85 5.54 27.33
N GLU A 131 4.88 6.09 26.59
CA GLU A 131 5.02 7.27 25.72
C GLU A 131 6.08 7.18 24.59
N CYS A 132 6.74 6.04 24.42
CA CYS A 132 7.53 5.77 23.22
C CYS A 132 6.60 5.56 22.01
N VAL A 133 7.13 5.89 20.83
CA VAL A 133 6.41 5.81 19.57
C VAL A 133 7.18 4.98 18.56
N SER A 134 6.44 4.44 17.58
CA SER A 134 6.99 3.82 16.39
C SER A 134 6.36 4.48 15.16
N SER A 135 7.08 4.45 14.04
CA SER A 135 6.51 4.80 12.74
C SER A 135 5.52 3.75 12.25
N HIS A 136 5.47 2.56 12.84
CA HIS A 136 4.55 1.51 12.44
C HIS A 136 3.11 1.84 12.85
N LEU A 137 2.17 1.68 11.91
CA LEU A 137 0.75 1.87 12.17
C LEU A 137 0.20 0.74 13.05
N PRO A 138 -0.69 1.03 14.00
CA PRO A 138 -1.22 0.00 14.89
C PRO A 138 -1.99 -1.05 14.07
N MET A 139 -1.72 -2.33 14.36
CA MET A 139 -2.41 -3.48 13.79
C MET A 139 -2.76 -4.46 14.90
N ARG A 140 -3.92 -5.11 14.75
CA ARG A 140 -4.41 -6.08 15.74
C ARG A 140 -3.90 -7.47 15.47
N TYR A 141 -3.85 -7.85 14.20
CA TYR A 141 -3.54 -9.21 13.80
C TYR A 141 -2.13 -9.31 13.22
N PRO A 142 -1.48 -10.49 13.33
CA PRO A 142 -0.28 -10.79 12.57
C PRO A 142 -0.49 -10.67 11.05
N PHE A 143 0.62 -10.62 10.31
CA PHE A 143 0.63 -10.38 8.88
C PHE A 143 1.89 -10.98 8.24
N ILE A 144 1.83 -11.20 6.92
CA ILE A 144 2.99 -11.57 6.12
C ILE A 144 3.65 -10.29 5.58
N VAL A 145 4.97 -10.19 5.71
CA VAL A 145 5.79 -9.14 5.09
C VAL A 145 6.41 -9.63 3.77
N PRO A 146 6.80 -8.74 2.83
CA PRO A 146 7.53 -9.15 1.62
C PRO A 146 8.89 -9.81 1.92
N GLY A 147 9.60 -9.34 2.96
CA GLY A 147 10.89 -9.86 3.39
C GLY A 147 12.05 -8.86 3.22
N GLY A 148 13.21 -9.19 3.81
CA GLY A 148 14.40 -8.33 3.78
C GLY A 148 14.17 -7.01 4.53
N ARG A 149 14.44 -5.87 3.88
CA ARG A 149 14.24 -4.51 4.44
C ARG A 149 12.77 -4.14 4.68
N PHE A 150 11.84 -4.92 4.13
CA PHE A 150 10.40 -4.69 4.22
C PHE A 150 9.85 -5.46 5.41
N ILE A 151 9.65 -4.72 6.51
CA ILE A 151 9.22 -5.26 7.81
C ILE A 151 7.81 -4.80 8.20
N GLU A 152 7.09 -4.24 7.25
CA GLU A 152 5.69 -3.82 7.33
C GLU A 152 4.86 -4.56 6.28
N ILE A 153 3.53 -4.61 6.48
CA ILE A 153 2.63 -5.11 5.44
C ILE A 153 2.55 -4.07 4.32
N TYR A 154 2.70 -4.52 3.07
CA TYR A 154 2.49 -3.70 1.86
C TYR A 154 1.16 -4.05 1.20
N TYR A 155 0.49 -3.05 0.65
CA TYR A 155 -0.89 -3.20 0.20
C TYR A 155 -1.02 -4.17 -0.99
N TRP A 156 -0.46 -3.84 -2.15
CA TRP A 156 -0.69 -4.65 -3.36
C TRP A 156 0.05 -6.00 -3.34
N ASP A 157 1.21 -6.10 -2.69
CA ASP A 157 1.96 -7.34 -2.47
C ASP A 157 1.09 -8.39 -1.76
N THR A 158 0.28 -7.91 -0.80
CA THR A 158 -0.62 -8.76 -0.04
C THR A 158 -1.64 -9.47 -0.92
N TYR A 159 -1.99 -8.95 -2.10
CA TYR A 159 -2.94 -9.64 -2.99
C TYR A 159 -2.35 -10.96 -3.49
N TRP A 160 -1.10 -10.92 -3.95
CA TRP A 160 -0.36 -12.08 -4.43
C TRP A 160 -0.04 -13.04 -3.29
N THR A 161 0.32 -12.50 -2.12
CA THR A 161 0.50 -13.28 -0.90
C THR A 161 -0.78 -14.03 -0.53
N ILE A 162 -1.94 -13.37 -0.54
CA ILE A 162 -3.23 -14.01 -0.24
C ILE A 162 -3.54 -15.14 -1.22
N GLU A 163 -3.26 -14.98 -2.51
CA GLU A 163 -3.43 -16.07 -3.49
C GLU A 163 -2.60 -17.30 -3.09
N GLY A 164 -1.33 -17.10 -2.73
CA GLY A 164 -0.44 -18.17 -2.25
C GLY A 164 -0.92 -18.82 -0.94
N LEU A 165 -1.31 -18.01 0.04
CA LEU A 165 -1.83 -18.48 1.33
C LEU A 165 -3.11 -19.31 1.19
N LEU A 166 -4.03 -18.90 0.31
CA LEU A 166 -5.26 -19.65 0.04
C LEU A 166 -4.93 -21.01 -0.59
N VAL A 167 -3.97 -21.08 -1.51
CA VAL A 167 -3.48 -22.36 -2.06
C VAL A 167 -2.88 -23.25 -0.97
N CYS A 168 -2.18 -22.68 0.01
CA CYS A 168 -1.69 -23.38 1.19
C CYS A 168 -2.79 -23.75 2.21
N GLY A 169 -4.03 -23.29 2.03
CA GLY A 169 -5.15 -23.55 2.94
C GLY A 169 -5.18 -22.67 4.19
N MET A 170 -4.42 -21.57 4.21
CA MET A 170 -4.24 -20.69 5.36
C MET A 170 -5.31 -19.60 5.43
N ILE A 171 -6.56 -20.04 5.68
CA ILE A 171 -7.77 -19.22 5.61
C ILE A 171 -7.82 -18.18 6.75
N ASP A 172 -7.40 -18.56 7.96
CA ASP A 172 -7.46 -17.69 9.13
C ASP A 172 -6.40 -16.59 9.03
N THR A 173 -5.21 -16.92 8.51
CA THR A 173 -4.16 -15.94 8.20
C THR A 173 -4.66 -14.91 7.18
N VAL A 174 -5.30 -15.36 6.08
CA VAL A 174 -5.87 -14.45 5.07
C VAL A 174 -6.95 -13.56 5.67
N ARG A 175 -7.85 -14.10 6.48
CA ARG A 175 -8.90 -13.31 7.15
C ARG A 175 -8.31 -12.20 8.01
N GLN A 176 -7.30 -12.51 8.81
CA GLN A 176 -6.63 -11.58 9.69
C GLN A 176 -5.95 -10.43 8.92
N MET A 177 -5.29 -10.73 7.80
CA MET A 177 -4.69 -9.71 6.93
C MET A 177 -5.76 -8.79 6.31
N ILE A 178 -6.90 -9.34 5.87
CA ILE A 178 -8.04 -8.54 5.40
C ILE A 178 -8.57 -7.64 6.51
N GLU A 179 -8.69 -8.13 7.74
CA GLU A 179 -9.18 -7.35 8.89
C GLU A 179 -8.22 -6.21 9.26
N ASN A 180 -6.91 -6.40 9.14
CA ASN A 180 -5.92 -5.31 9.29
C ASN A 180 -6.13 -4.20 8.23
N PHE A 181 -6.36 -4.55 6.97
CA PHE A 181 -6.68 -3.55 5.94
C PHE A 181 -8.04 -2.89 6.15
N MET A 182 -9.04 -3.62 6.62
CA MET A 182 -10.33 -3.03 7.02
C MET A 182 -10.14 -1.99 8.13
N PHE A 183 -9.24 -2.24 9.09
CA PHE A 183 -8.90 -1.25 10.10
C PHE A 183 -8.32 0.02 9.47
N PHE A 184 -7.37 -0.09 8.53
CA PHE A 184 -6.83 1.08 7.81
C PHE A 184 -7.90 1.83 7.02
N ILE A 185 -8.77 1.13 6.29
CA ILE A 185 -9.88 1.78 5.56
C ILE A 185 -10.83 2.49 6.54
N LYS A 186 -11.16 1.87 7.67
CA LYS A 186 -12.03 2.48 8.69
C LYS A 186 -11.37 3.72 9.29
N LYS A 187 -10.07 3.67 9.60
CA LYS A 187 -9.33 4.76 10.26
C LYS A 187 -8.93 5.90 9.32
N PHE A 188 -8.35 5.59 8.17
CA PHE A 188 -7.73 6.56 7.25
C PHE A 188 -8.56 6.80 5.97
N GLY A 189 -9.53 5.94 5.68
CA GLY A 189 -10.38 6.03 4.48
C GLY A 189 -9.85 5.28 3.26
N PHE A 190 -8.60 4.82 3.32
CA PHE A 190 -7.91 4.04 2.29
C PHE A 190 -6.86 3.12 2.96
N ILE A 191 -6.24 2.24 2.18
CA ILE A 191 -5.11 1.44 2.64
C ILE A 191 -3.80 2.16 2.25
N PRO A 192 -2.97 2.59 3.20
CA PRO A 192 -1.66 3.18 2.90
C PRO A 192 -0.74 2.22 2.14
N ASN A 193 0.28 2.75 1.45
CA ASN A 193 1.27 1.93 0.71
C ASN A 193 1.79 0.75 1.55
N GLY A 194 2.17 1.02 2.80
CA GLY A 194 2.41 0.00 3.82
C GLY A 194 2.04 0.49 5.22
N SER A 195 2.21 -0.35 6.24
CA SER A 195 1.81 -0.03 7.62
C SER A 195 2.78 0.92 8.36
N ARG A 196 3.15 2.05 7.74
CA ARG A 196 4.02 3.09 8.32
C ARG A 196 3.38 4.47 8.22
N ILE A 197 3.67 5.33 9.18
CA ILE A 197 3.17 6.71 9.28
C ILE A 197 3.56 7.53 8.04
N TYR A 198 4.81 7.39 7.58
CA TYR A 198 5.29 8.10 6.40
C TYR A 198 4.64 7.63 5.08
N TYR A 199 3.82 6.58 5.12
CA TYR A 199 2.97 6.14 4.01
C TYR A 199 1.54 6.70 4.06
N LEU A 200 1.14 7.44 5.10
CA LEU A 200 -0.21 8.03 5.20
C LEU A 200 -0.49 9.12 4.14
N ASN A 201 0.49 9.52 3.34
CA ASN A 201 0.28 10.44 2.21
C ASN A 201 -0.11 9.74 0.90
N ARG A 202 -0.07 8.40 0.83
CA ARG A 202 -0.33 7.64 -0.39
C ARG A 202 -0.84 6.22 -0.15
N SER A 203 -1.53 5.67 -1.13
CA SER A 203 -1.97 4.28 -1.15
C SER A 203 -1.01 3.40 -1.96
N GLN A 204 -1.55 2.35 -2.57
CA GLN A 204 -0.94 1.46 -3.57
C GLN A 204 -2.07 0.93 -4.49
N PRO A 205 -1.78 0.18 -5.58
CA PRO A 205 -2.82 -0.33 -6.46
C PRO A 205 -3.97 -1.05 -5.70
N PRO A 206 -5.25 -0.68 -5.92
CA PRO A 206 -6.31 -1.00 -4.96
C PRO A 206 -6.93 -2.39 -5.12
N TYR A 207 -6.21 -3.41 -4.66
CA TYR A 207 -6.59 -4.82 -4.77
C TYR A 207 -7.49 -5.34 -3.63
N PHE A 208 -7.90 -4.53 -2.66
CA PHE A 208 -8.67 -5.01 -1.50
C PHE A 208 -9.97 -5.73 -1.87
N ALA A 209 -10.73 -5.22 -2.85
CA ALA A 209 -11.95 -5.87 -3.31
C ALA A 209 -11.67 -7.27 -3.87
N GLN A 210 -10.57 -7.43 -4.60
CA GLN A 210 -10.10 -8.66 -5.21
C GLN A 210 -9.63 -9.64 -4.13
N MET A 211 -8.88 -9.19 -3.11
CA MET A 211 -8.50 -10.00 -1.95
C MET A 211 -9.73 -10.58 -1.25
N VAL A 212 -10.71 -9.73 -0.93
CA VAL A 212 -11.96 -10.14 -0.28
C VAL A 212 -12.75 -11.12 -1.14
N MET A 213 -12.84 -10.87 -2.46
CA MET A 213 -13.56 -11.76 -3.37
C MET A 213 -12.87 -13.12 -3.49
N LYS A 214 -11.53 -13.15 -3.58
CA LYS A 214 -10.74 -14.39 -3.63
C LYS A 214 -10.94 -15.24 -2.37
N TYR A 215 -10.84 -14.61 -1.21
CA TYR A 215 -11.14 -15.24 0.08
C TYR A 215 -12.57 -15.79 0.12
N PHE A 216 -13.56 -15.00 -0.33
CA PHE A 216 -14.95 -15.41 -0.35
C PHE A 216 -15.20 -16.62 -1.27
N GLU A 217 -14.70 -16.58 -2.50
CA GLU A 217 -14.86 -17.66 -3.48
C GLU A 217 -14.19 -18.94 -3.02
N TYR A 218 -12.96 -18.85 -2.51
CA TYR A 218 -12.24 -20.00 -1.96
C TYR A 218 -13.03 -20.67 -0.83
N CYS A 219 -13.46 -19.89 0.16
CA CYS A 219 -14.16 -20.41 1.33
C CYS A 219 -15.55 -20.97 1.00
N THR A 220 -16.31 -20.32 0.12
CA THR A 220 -17.66 -20.79 -0.23
C THR A 220 -17.63 -22.09 -1.05
N ASN A 221 -16.62 -22.25 -1.91
CA ASN A 221 -16.43 -23.45 -2.72
C ASN A 221 -15.63 -24.56 -2.02
N SER A 222 -15.04 -24.31 -0.85
CA SER A 222 -14.23 -25.30 -0.14
C SER A 222 -15.07 -26.43 0.47
N ASP A 223 -14.76 -27.68 0.14
CA ASP A 223 -15.41 -28.85 0.74
C ASP A 223 -14.99 -29.11 2.20
N SER A 224 -13.89 -28.49 2.66
CA SER A 224 -13.39 -28.68 4.03
C SER A 224 -14.01 -27.74 5.05
N LEU A 225 -14.78 -26.74 4.62
CA LEU A 225 -15.45 -25.82 5.54
C LEU A 225 -16.90 -26.26 5.76
N ASP A 226 -17.32 -26.30 7.02
CA ASP A 226 -18.70 -26.60 7.36
C ASP A 226 -19.66 -25.48 6.95
N ARG A 227 -20.96 -25.80 6.94
CA ARG A 227 -22.01 -24.86 6.53
C ARG A 227 -22.08 -23.62 7.42
N LYS A 228 -21.81 -23.75 8.72
CA LYS A 228 -21.87 -22.64 9.68
C LYS A 228 -20.74 -21.65 9.39
N THR A 229 -19.51 -22.12 9.22
CA THR A 229 -18.35 -21.30 8.85
C THR A 229 -18.60 -20.58 7.52
N LYS A 230 -19.13 -21.26 6.50
CA LYS A 230 -19.48 -20.62 5.21
C LYS A 230 -20.52 -19.50 5.37
N ILE A 231 -21.50 -19.67 6.26
CA ILE A 231 -22.50 -18.63 6.56
C ILE A 231 -21.84 -17.44 7.27
N GLU A 232 -20.94 -17.66 8.22
CA GLU A 232 -20.21 -16.60 8.92
C GLU A 232 -19.32 -15.80 7.98
N ILE A 233 -18.57 -16.48 7.10
CA ILE A 233 -17.74 -15.85 6.07
C ILE A 233 -18.61 -15.02 5.13
N LYS A 234 -19.76 -15.56 4.70
CA LYS A 234 -20.71 -14.81 3.88
C LYS A 234 -21.23 -13.56 4.59
N LYS A 235 -21.53 -13.63 5.89
CA LYS A 235 -21.95 -12.45 6.68
C LYS A 235 -20.83 -11.41 6.77
N PHE A 236 -19.61 -11.84 7.08
CA PHE A 236 -18.43 -10.97 7.14
C PHE A 236 -18.21 -10.22 5.81
N VAL A 237 -18.20 -10.95 4.69
CA VAL A 237 -17.95 -10.39 3.37
C VAL A 237 -19.07 -9.45 2.93
N LEU A 238 -20.33 -9.86 3.07
CA LEU A 238 -21.48 -9.09 2.57
C LEU A 238 -21.84 -7.89 3.43
N ASN A 239 -21.32 -7.80 4.66
CA ASN A 239 -21.52 -6.68 5.56
C ASN A 239 -20.22 -5.89 5.71
N GLU A 240 -19.37 -6.28 6.66
CA GLU A 240 -18.23 -5.48 7.10
C GLU A 240 -17.20 -5.23 5.99
N ALA A 241 -16.83 -6.27 5.24
CA ALA A 241 -15.85 -6.13 4.16
C ALA A 241 -16.44 -5.34 2.99
N TYR A 242 -17.71 -5.58 2.63
CA TYR A 242 -18.43 -4.82 1.60
C TYR A 242 -18.41 -3.30 1.86
N ASP A 243 -18.66 -2.89 3.11
CA ASP A 243 -18.64 -1.48 3.49
C ASP A 243 -17.23 -0.86 3.36
N CYS A 244 -16.19 -1.64 3.69
CA CYS A 244 -14.80 -1.22 3.50
C CYS A 244 -14.44 -1.10 2.02
N ILE A 245 -14.82 -2.06 1.18
CA ILE A 245 -14.62 -2.00 -0.29
C ILE A 245 -15.29 -0.73 -0.84
N LEU A 246 -16.52 -0.44 -0.41
CA LEU A 246 -17.23 0.75 -0.88
C LEU A 246 -16.57 2.05 -0.42
N LYS A 247 -16.05 2.08 0.82
CA LYS A 247 -15.35 3.25 1.36
C LYS A 247 -14.05 3.53 0.59
N GLU A 248 -13.23 2.53 0.36
CA GLU A 248 -11.99 2.69 -0.40
C GLU A 248 -12.24 3.00 -1.88
N TYR A 249 -13.22 2.34 -2.51
CA TYR A 249 -13.62 2.66 -3.88
C TYR A 249 -14.03 4.14 -4.02
N ARG A 250 -14.74 4.69 -3.02
CA ARG A 250 -15.09 6.12 -2.98
C ARG A 250 -13.88 7.01 -2.83
N TYR A 251 -12.87 6.62 -2.03
CA TYR A 251 -11.61 7.36 -1.97
C TYR A 251 -10.98 7.50 -3.36
N TRP A 252 -10.82 6.41 -4.11
CA TRP A 252 -10.23 6.44 -5.45
C TRP A 252 -11.02 7.23 -6.48
N VAL A 253 -12.36 7.15 -6.42
CA VAL A 253 -13.22 7.84 -7.37
C VAL A 253 -13.45 9.31 -7.01
N ASN A 254 -13.43 9.67 -5.73
CA ASN A 254 -13.71 11.06 -5.32
C ASN A 254 -12.44 11.87 -5.15
N GLU A 255 -11.41 11.28 -4.54
CA GLU A 255 -10.19 12.01 -4.18
C GLU A 255 -9.10 11.93 -5.24
N LYS A 256 -9.05 10.83 -5.98
CA LYS A 256 -7.95 10.47 -6.92
C LYS A 256 -8.40 10.42 -8.37
N SER A 257 -9.38 11.24 -8.76
CA SER A 257 -9.91 11.21 -10.12
C SER A 257 -9.94 12.58 -10.79
N ILE A 258 -9.79 12.55 -12.11
CA ILE A 258 -9.95 13.70 -13.01
C ILE A 258 -11.05 13.42 -14.04
N GLU A 259 -11.58 14.48 -14.64
CA GLU A 259 -12.47 14.37 -15.79
C GLU A 259 -11.74 14.76 -17.07
N ILE A 260 -11.84 13.91 -18.09
CA ILE A 260 -11.27 14.13 -19.42
C ILE A 260 -12.40 14.32 -20.43
N LEU A 261 -12.35 15.43 -21.16
CA LEU A 261 -13.27 15.71 -22.25
C LEU A 261 -12.89 14.83 -23.45
N PHE A 262 -13.84 13.99 -23.89
CA PHE A 262 -13.64 13.07 -25.02
C PHE A 262 -14.41 13.51 -26.26
N ASP A 263 -15.52 14.22 -26.09
CA ASP A 263 -16.31 14.77 -27.20
C ASP A 263 -16.65 16.22 -26.89
N GLU A 264 -16.00 17.15 -27.58
CA GLU A 264 -16.21 18.59 -27.39
C GLU A 264 -17.61 19.03 -27.82
N LYS A 265 -18.15 18.42 -28.89
CA LYS A 265 -19.47 18.79 -29.46
C LYS A 265 -20.59 18.35 -28.53
N LEU A 266 -20.50 17.14 -27.99
CA LEU A 266 -21.50 16.59 -27.05
C LEU A 266 -21.19 16.90 -25.58
N LYS A 267 -20.08 17.62 -25.30
CA LYS A 267 -19.56 17.91 -23.96
C LYS A 267 -19.47 16.66 -23.06
N ARG A 268 -19.13 15.50 -23.64
CA ARG A 268 -19.07 14.23 -22.91
C ARG A 268 -17.70 14.06 -22.27
N LYS A 269 -17.71 13.74 -20.98
CA LYS A 269 -16.51 13.51 -20.18
C LYS A 269 -16.45 12.07 -19.69
N PHE A 270 -15.24 11.54 -19.61
CA PHE A 270 -14.93 10.34 -18.85
C PHE A 270 -14.22 10.70 -17.56
N LYS A 271 -14.50 9.93 -16.51
CA LYS A 271 -13.83 10.06 -15.22
C LYS A 271 -12.79 8.94 -15.12
N PHE A 272 -11.54 9.31 -14.84
CA PHE A 272 -10.44 8.39 -14.67
C PHE A 272 -9.78 8.62 -13.33
N SER A 273 -9.33 7.55 -12.68
CA SER A 273 -8.48 7.66 -11.51
C SER A 273 -7.02 7.78 -11.94
N ILE A 274 -6.23 8.51 -11.15
CA ILE A 274 -4.80 8.74 -11.35
C ILE A 274 -4.05 8.50 -10.03
N TYR A 275 -2.77 8.15 -10.12
CA TYR A 275 -1.87 8.20 -8.98
C TYR A 275 -1.46 9.65 -8.73
N THR A 276 -1.66 10.16 -7.52
CA THR A 276 -1.36 11.56 -7.20
C THR A 276 -1.36 11.75 -5.70
N THR A 277 -0.52 12.61 -5.15
CA THR A 277 -0.68 13.06 -3.76
C THR A 277 -1.19 14.50 -3.73
N LYS A 278 -2.16 14.77 -2.85
CA LYS A 278 -2.58 16.15 -2.51
C LYS A 278 -1.91 16.63 -1.22
N MET A 279 -1.14 15.75 -0.56
CA MET A 279 -0.56 15.99 0.75
C MET A 279 0.96 15.92 0.64
N ARG A 280 1.63 16.97 1.15
CA ARG A 280 3.05 16.98 1.45
C ARG A 280 3.92 16.52 0.26
N CYS A 281 4.00 17.36 -0.76
CA CYS A 281 4.93 17.19 -1.87
C CYS A 281 6.35 17.59 -1.47
N MET A 282 6.93 16.79 -0.58
CA MET A 282 8.27 16.90 -0.02
C MET A 282 8.98 15.55 -0.21
N PRO A 283 10.32 15.48 -0.04
CA PRO A 283 11.04 14.21 -0.12
C PRO A 283 10.43 13.13 0.77
N ARG A 284 10.37 11.89 0.26
CA ARG A 284 9.85 10.74 0.99
C ARG A 284 10.75 10.43 2.20
N PRO A 285 10.20 10.27 3.43
CA PRO A 285 11.02 9.98 4.60
C PRO A 285 11.95 8.76 4.47
N GLU A 286 11.48 7.70 3.83
CA GLU A 286 12.23 6.46 3.60
C GLU A 286 13.22 6.51 2.42
N SER A 287 13.29 7.64 1.71
CA SER A 287 14.19 7.88 0.56
C SER A 287 14.55 9.37 0.46
N TYR A 288 14.77 10.01 1.62
CA TYR A 288 14.81 11.46 1.73
C TYR A 288 15.94 12.07 0.90
N PHE A 289 17.13 11.45 0.94
CA PHE A 289 18.30 11.96 0.24
C PHE A 289 18.30 11.64 -1.25
N GLU A 290 17.76 10.50 -1.62
CA GLU A 290 17.58 10.08 -3.00
C GLU A 290 16.63 11.04 -3.74
N ASP A 291 15.54 11.43 -3.07
CA ASP A 291 14.58 12.40 -3.61
C ASP A 291 15.22 13.80 -3.70
N LEU A 292 16.00 14.22 -2.69
CA LEU A 292 16.76 15.49 -2.73
C LEU A 292 17.77 15.51 -3.90
N ASP A 293 18.52 14.43 -4.10
CA ASP A 293 19.51 14.31 -5.18
C ASP A 293 18.84 14.40 -6.56
N THR A 294 17.70 13.70 -6.73
CA THR A 294 16.89 13.77 -7.95
C THR A 294 16.42 15.20 -8.23
N SER A 295 16.09 15.95 -7.18
CA SER A 295 15.61 17.34 -7.29
C SER A 295 16.71 18.39 -7.54
N SER A 296 17.99 17.99 -7.51
CA SER A 296 19.12 18.92 -7.64
C SER A 296 19.14 19.69 -8.97
N GLU A 297 18.53 19.13 -10.01
CA GLU A 297 18.40 19.77 -11.32
C GLU A 297 17.23 20.75 -11.43
N CYS A 298 16.29 20.75 -10.46
CA CYS A 298 15.16 21.67 -10.45
C CYS A 298 15.62 23.09 -10.13
N LYS A 299 15.08 24.06 -10.89
CA LYS A 299 15.47 25.47 -10.79
C LYS A 299 14.59 26.26 -9.84
N THR A 300 13.34 25.83 -9.65
CA THR A 300 12.38 26.52 -8.79
C THR A 300 11.77 25.59 -7.74
N ASP A 301 11.19 26.17 -6.68
CA ASP A 301 10.49 25.42 -5.65
C ASP A 301 9.22 24.74 -6.18
N GLU A 302 8.55 25.33 -7.17
CA GLU A 302 7.39 24.72 -7.82
C GLU A 302 7.79 23.49 -8.63
N GLU A 303 8.91 23.53 -9.35
CA GLU A 303 9.46 22.37 -10.06
C GLU A 303 9.83 21.25 -9.07
N ARG A 304 10.52 21.60 -7.98
CA ARG A 304 10.85 20.64 -6.90
C ARG A 304 9.60 20.02 -6.29
N SER A 305 8.62 20.84 -5.94
CA SER A 305 7.36 20.38 -5.35
C SER A 305 6.61 19.44 -6.28
N LYS A 306 6.47 19.78 -7.57
CA LYS A 306 5.85 18.89 -8.57
C LYS A 306 6.59 17.57 -8.71
N LEU A 307 7.93 17.62 -8.80
CA LEU A 307 8.78 16.43 -8.86
C LEU A 307 8.52 15.51 -7.66
N TYR A 308 8.49 16.04 -6.43
CA TYR A 308 8.18 15.25 -5.25
C TYR A 308 6.77 14.65 -5.29
N CYS A 309 5.76 15.41 -5.75
CA CYS A 309 4.42 14.84 -5.93
C CYS A 309 4.44 13.65 -6.90
N ASP A 310 5.19 13.74 -8.01
CA ASP A 310 5.29 12.70 -9.03
C ASP A 310 6.07 11.47 -8.56
N ILE A 311 7.11 11.67 -7.75
CA ILE A 311 7.86 10.61 -7.07
C ILE A 311 6.94 9.85 -6.11
N ILE A 312 6.18 10.57 -5.27
CA ILE A 312 5.22 9.97 -4.33
C ILE A 312 4.11 9.23 -5.10
N ALA A 313 3.65 9.79 -6.23
CA ALA A 313 2.67 9.14 -7.10
C ALA A 313 3.23 7.88 -7.77
N ALA A 314 4.51 7.84 -8.16
CA ALA A 314 5.14 6.61 -8.65
C ALA A 314 5.24 5.55 -7.56
N ALA A 315 5.58 5.93 -6.33
CA ALA A 315 5.51 5.00 -5.19
C ALA A 315 4.07 4.52 -4.90
N GLU A 316 3.05 5.37 -5.10
CA GLU A 316 1.64 4.95 -5.04
C GLU A 316 1.25 3.98 -6.17
N SER A 317 1.96 4.01 -7.30
CA SER A 317 1.70 3.08 -8.40
C SER A 317 2.26 1.67 -8.15
N GLY A 318 3.25 1.54 -7.26
CA GLY A 318 4.03 0.31 -7.05
C GLY A 318 5.17 0.10 -8.08
N TYR A 319 5.34 1.03 -9.02
CA TYR A 319 6.39 1.01 -10.05
C TYR A 319 7.39 2.16 -9.80
N ASP A 320 7.93 2.26 -8.59
CA ASP A 320 9.00 3.19 -8.20
C ASP A 320 10.40 2.54 -8.36
N PHE A 321 11.16 2.80 -9.42
CA PHE A 321 10.84 3.65 -10.57
C PHE A 321 10.88 2.90 -11.89
N SER A 322 10.13 3.43 -12.87
CA SER A 322 10.04 2.88 -14.21
C SER A 322 10.08 4.01 -15.25
N SER A 323 10.67 3.70 -16.41
CA SER A 323 10.69 4.59 -17.57
C SER A 323 9.28 5.01 -18.00
N ARG A 324 8.27 4.16 -17.74
CA ARG A 324 6.82 4.41 -17.89
C ARG A 324 6.37 5.80 -17.43
N TRP A 325 6.97 6.31 -16.36
CA TRP A 325 6.55 7.55 -15.70
C TRP A 325 7.32 8.77 -16.15
N PHE A 326 8.36 8.61 -16.97
CA PHE A 326 9.30 9.68 -17.30
C PHE A 326 8.94 10.31 -18.64
N LYS A 327 9.21 11.61 -18.80
CA LYS A 327 9.11 12.24 -20.13
C LYS A 327 10.29 11.84 -21.02
N ASP A 328 11.46 11.76 -20.42
CA ASP A 328 12.67 11.16 -20.99
C ASP A 328 12.93 9.83 -20.25
N PRO A 329 12.76 8.67 -20.91
CA PRO A 329 12.94 7.34 -20.32
C PRO A 329 14.28 7.13 -19.59
N MET A 330 15.31 7.90 -19.94
CA MET A 330 16.65 7.79 -19.36
C MET A 330 16.88 8.78 -18.20
N LYS A 331 15.91 9.64 -17.88
CA LYS A 331 16.07 10.73 -16.92
C LYS A 331 14.95 10.80 -15.90
N MET A 332 15.22 10.28 -14.70
CA MET A 332 14.25 10.24 -13.58
C MET A 332 13.74 11.62 -13.15
N SER A 333 14.54 12.69 -13.26
CA SER A 333 14.09 14.06 -12.96
C SER A 333 12.97 14.57 -13.88
N THR A 334 12.66 13.82 -14.95
CA THR A 334 11.55 14.10 -15.86
C THR A 334 10.28 13.30 -15.57
N ILE A 335 10.22 12.64 -14.41
CA ILE A 335 9.04 11.95 -13.90
C ILE A 335 7.82 12.87 -13.88
N GLN A 336 6.68 12.34 -14.33
CA GLN A 336 5.43 13.07 -14.54
C GLN A 336 4.20 12.21 -14.19
N THR A 337 4.34 11.28 -13.25
CA THR A 337 3.33 10.26 -12.90
C THR A 337 1.93 10.84 -12.68
N SER A 338 1.83 11.99 -12.00
CA SER A 338 0.53 12.61 -11.69
C SER A 338 -0.15 13.30 -12.87
N ASP A 339 0.54 13.40 -14.02
CA ASP A 339 -0.02 13.89 -15.28
C ASP A 339 -0.52 12.76 -16.20
N LEU A 340 -0.43 11.51 -15.74
CA LEU A 340 -0.82 10.32 -16.49
C LEU A 340 -2.13 9.73 -15.96
N VAL A 341 -2.92 9.21 -16.89
CA VAL A 341 -4.03 8.28 -16.63
C VAL A 341 -3.52 6.86 -16.78
N PRO A 342 -3.31 6.13 -15.66
CA PRO A 342 -2.72 4.80 -15.72
C PRO A 342 -3.76 3.75 -16.14
N VAL A 343 -3.42 2.91 -17.12
CA VAL A 343 -4.29 1.83 -17.60
C VAL A 343 -4.52 0.77 -16.53
N ASP A 344 -3.49 0.42 -15.77
CA ASP A 344 -3.52 -0.55 -14.68
C ASP A 344 -4.50 -0.12 -13.57
N LEU A 345 -4.36 1.09 -13.02
CA LEU A 345 -5.23 1.60 -11.97
C LEU A 345 -6.71 1.56 -12.39
N ASN A 346 -7.01 2.02 -13.61
CA ASN A 346 -8.38 2.03 -14.10
C ASN A 346 -8.91 0.63 -14.42
N SER A 347 -8.04 -0.32 -14.78
CA SER A 347 -8.39 -1.73 -14.95
C SER A 347 -8.70 -2.41 -13.62
N VAL A 348 -7.92 -2.14 -12.58
CA VAL A 348 -8.18 -2.64 -11.21
C VAL A 348 -9.50 -2.10 -10.70
N LEU A 349 -9.78 -0.80 -10.87
CA LEU A 349 -11.04 -0.18 -10.45
C LEU A 349 -12.25 -0.70 -11.26
N PHE A 350 -12.07 -1.01 -12.54
CA PHE A 350 -13.11 -1.70 -13.33
C PHE A 350 -13.45 -3.05 -12.70
N LYS A 351 -12.44 -3.83 -12.31
CA LYS A 351 -12.64 -5.10 -11.61
C LYS A 351 -13.32 -4.90 -10.26
N THR A 352 -12.97 -3.86 -9.51
CA THR A 352 -13.64 -3.50 -8.25
C THR A 352 -15.12 -3.19 -8.44
N GLU A 353 -15.49 -2.44 -9.49
CA GLU A 353 -16.89 -2.17 -9.84
C GLU A 353 -17.65 -3.45 -10.20
N MET A 354 -17.01 -4.39 -10.91
CA MET A 354 -17.60 -5.71 -11.18
C MET A 354 -17.82 -6.53 -9.90
N ILE A 355 -16.86 -6.52 -8.97
CA ILE A 355 -16.97 -7.21 -7.68
C ILE A 355 -18.11 -6.61 -6.86
N LEU A 356 -18.20 -5.28 -6.77
CA LEU A 356 -19.32 -4.60 -6.10
C LEU A 356 -20.67 -4.97 -6.73
N SER A 357 -20.76 -5.06 -8.05
CA SER A 357 -21.97 -5.57 -8.73
C SER A 357 -22.32 -6.99 -8.28
N ARG A 358 -21.33 -7.90 -8.27
CA ARG A 358 -21.52 -9.31 -7.91
C ARG A 358 -21.92 -9.49 -6.44
N LEU A 359 -21.30 -8.75 -5.53
CA LEU A 359 -21.66 -8.80 -4.11
C LEU A 359 -23.10 -8.31 -3.87
N ASN A 360 -23.55 -7.29 -4.60
CA ASN A 360 -24.94 -6.82 -4.52
C ASN A 360 -25.95 -7.81 -5.12
N GLU A 361 -25.60 -8.52 -6.19
CA GLU A 361 -26.40 -9.63 -6.71
C GLU A 361 -26.58 -10.73 -5.64
N ILE A 362 -25.51 -11.10 -4.94
CA ILE A 362 -25.57 -12.09 -3.85
C ILE A 362 -26.41 -11.59 -2.66
N LYS A 363 -26.39 -10.27 -2.39
CA LYS A 363 -27.24 -9.60 -1.39
C LYS A 363 -28.70 -9.43 -1.84
N ARG A 364 -29.02 -9.71 -3.12
CA ARG A 364 -30.32 -9.42 -3.74
C ARG A 364 -30.69 -7.92 -3.72
N ASP A 365 -29.69 -7.05 -3.84
CA ASP A 365 -29.86 -5.60 -4.05
C ASP A 365 -29.73 -5.28 -5.55
N ASP A 366 -30.81 -5.49 -6.30
CA ASP A 366 -30.85 -5.32 -7.76
C ASP A 366 -30.58 -3.88 -8.22
N THR A 367 -30.86 -2.90 -7.34
CA THR A 367 -30.61 -1.48 -7.62
C THR A 367 -29.12 -1.20 -7.61
N LYS A 368 -28.40 -1.60 -6.55
CA LYS A 368 -26.95 -1.43 -6.48
C LYS A 368 -26.20 -2.32 -7.47
N CYS A 369 -26.68 -3.54 -7.70
CA CYS A 369 -26.13 -4.42 -8.73
C CYS A 369 -26.11 -3.72 -10.11
N ARG A 370 -27.28 -3.22 -10.56
CA ARG A 370 -27.38 -2.47 -11.83
C ARG A 370 -26.54 -1.19 -11.84
N TYR A 371 -26.49 -0.48 -10.71
CA TYR A 371 -25.68 0.73 -10.56
C TYR A 371 -24.19 0.45 -10.81
N PHE A 372 -23.58 -0.50 -10.11
CA PHE A 372 -22.17 -0.83 -10.29
C PHE A 372 -21.87 -1.46 -11.66
N LYS A 373 -22.78 -2.28 -12.19
CA LYS A 373 -22.67 -2.79 -13.56
C LYS A 373 -22.60 -1.67 -14.60
N LYS A 374 -23.38 -0.59 -14.42
CA LYS A 374 -23.33 0.60 -15.28
C LYS A 374 -22.02 1.36 -15.14
N LEU A 375 -21.47 1.48 -13.92
CA LEU A 375 -20.16 2.11 -13.70
C LEU A 375 -19.04 1.32 -14.37
N ALA A 376 -18.99 -0.01 -14.16
CA ALA A 376 -18.06 -0.91 -14.82
C ALA A 376 -18.12 -0.79 -16.36
N PHE A 377 -19.33 -0.77 -16.92
CA PHE A 377 -19.51 -0.57 -18.35
C PHE A 377 -18.94 0.77 -18.84
N LYS A 378 -19.21 1.87 -18.12
CA LYS A 378 -18.69 3.20 -18.45
C LYS A 378 -17.16 3.24 -18.38
N ARG A 379 -16.55 2.67 -17.35
CA ARG A 379 -15.09 2.64 -17.20
C ARG A 379 -14.43 1.81 -18.28
N ARG A 380 -14.96 0.62 -18.59
CA ARG A 380 -14.47 -0.21 -19.71
C ARG A 380 -14.53 0.54 -21.04
N LEU A 381 -15.64 1.23 -21.31
CA LEU A 381 -15.79 2.04 -22.52
C LEU A 381 -14.74 3.18 -22.54
N ALA A 382 -14.54 3.85 -21.41
CA ALA A 382 -13.55 4.92 -21.28
C ALA A 382 -12.11 4.42 -21.54
N ILE A 383 -11.72 3.31 -20.91
CA ILE A 383 -10.41 2.65 -21.11
C ILE A 383 -10.20 2.33 -22.59
N ASN A 384 -11.15 1.65 -23.23
CA ASN A 384 -11.01 1.25 -24.63
C ASN A 384 -11.08 2.42 -25.63
N LYS A 385 -11.58 3.59 -25.20
CA LYS A 385 -11.66 4.79 -26.06
C LYS A 385 -10.47 5.71 -25.91
N LEU A 386 -9.93 5.87 -24.70
CA LEU A 386 -8.85 6.80 -24.42
C LEU A 386 -7.49 6.12 -24.33
N LEU A 387 -7.42 4.91 -23.77
CA LEU A 387 -6.19 4.24 -23.40
C LEU A 387 -5.76 3.15 -24.40
N TRP A 388 -6.51 2.92 -25.47
CA TRP A 388 -6.12 1.97 -26.53
C TRP A 388 -5.27 2.68 -27.59
N SER A 389 -4.03 2.22 -27.77
CA SER A 389 -3.15 2.64 -28.87
C SER A 389 -3.37 1.74 -30.08
N SER A 390 -3.92 2.29 -31.17
CA SER A 390 -4.00 1.59 -32.45
C SER A 390 -2.63 1.32 -33.05
N ASP A 391 -1.66 2.18 -32.77
CA ASP A 391 -0.35 2.15 -33.42
C ASP A 391 0.53 1.07 -32.79
N ASN A 392 0.44 0.91 -31.46
CA ASN A 392 1.20 -0.08 -30.71
C ASN A 392 0.42 -1.38 -30.40
N TYR A 393 -0.85 -1.46 -30.80
CA TYR A 393 -1.74 -2.61 -30.55
C TYR A 393 -1.85 -3.03 -29.08
N CYS A 394 -1.81 -2.06 -28.18
CA CYS A 394 -1.85 -2.29 -26.75
C CYS A 394 -2.61 -1.17 -26.04
N TRP A 395 -2.97 -1.40 -24.78
CA TRP A 395 -3.38 -0.29 -23.93
C TRP A 395 -2.13 0.41 -23.38
N ALA A 396 -2.16 1.75 -23.38
CA ALA A 396 -1.10 2.62 -22.91
C ALA A 396 -1.68 3.69 -21.98
N ASP A 397 -0.82 4.31 -21.19
CA ASP A 397 -1.24 5.41 -20.33
C ASP A 397 -1.51 6.66 -21.16
N TYR A 398 -2.34 7.57 -20.65
CA TYR A 398 -2.67 8.81 -21.35
C TYR A 398 -2.22 10.02 -20.54
N ASN A 399 -1.34 10.83 -21.12
CA ASN A 399 -0.90 12.09 -20.53
C ASN A 399 -1.94 13.18 -20.82
N PHE A 400 -2.69 13.60 -19.79
CA PHE A 400 -3.80 14.54 -19.98
C PHE A 400 -3.35 16.01 -20.10
N LYS A 401 -2.08 16.31 -19.80
CA LYS A 401 -1.49 17.63 -20.03
C LYS A 401 -1.09 17.81 -21.50
N THR A 402 -0.44 16.82 -22.08
CA THR A 402 0.01 16.84 -23.49
C THR A 402 -1.04 16.31 -24.45
N LYS A 403 -2.09 15.65 -23.93
CA LYS A 403 -3.16 14.98 -24.68
C LYS A 403 -2.66 13.89 -25.61
N LYS A 404 -1.70 13.09 -25.15
CA LYS A 404 -1.08 12.00 -25.91
C LYS A 404 -1.06 10.70 -25.12
N LEU A 405 -1.17 9.59 -25.82
CA LEU A 405 -0.82 8.29 -25.28
C LEU A 405 0.70 8.21 -25.07
N THR A 406 1.13 7.47 -24.05
CA THR A 406 2.54 7.10 -23.89
C THR A 406 2.93 6.05 -24.93
N ASP A 407 4.20 6.07 -25.33
CA ASP A 407 4.78 5.20 -26.35
C ASP A 407 5.88 4.27 -25.82
N HIS A 408 6.17 4.34 -24.52
CA HIS A 408 7.13 3.50 -23.81
C HIS A 408 6.51 2.93 -22.52
N PHE A 409 7.05 1.80 -22.06
CA PHE A 409 6.47 0.95 -21.00
C PHE A 409 7.46 0.68 -19.88
#